data_AF-A0AAT9HQ56-F1
#
_entry.id   AF-A0AAT9HQ56-F1
#
_cell.length_a   1.000
_cell.length_b   1.000
_cell.length_c   1.000
_cell.angle_alpha   90.00
_cell.angle_beta   90.00
_cell.angle_gamma   90.00
#
_symmetry.space_group_name_H-M   'P 1'
#
loop_
_entity.id
_entity.type
_entity.pdbx_description
1 polymer ?
#
loop_
_entity_poly.entity_id
_entity_poly.type
_entity_poly.pdbx_seq_one_letter_code
_entity_poly.pdbx_strand_id
1 'polypeptide(L)'
;MLDRTAPDGGTTTRLAGWRFLIRTGDRSVAAADTVLTADGWTFSRFFEGPYIASTELALRQAEAMPQPYQPRLLSVPGLYMLALWLHGDPTADGATGHPAATDLLVPLAPAPPGIAAHRPHRFGDLLPVLTHRVAPARLLGSPA
;
A
#
# COMPACT_ATOMS: atom_id res chain seq x y z
N MET A 1 -6.33 0.53 -0.48
CA MET A 1 -6.26 0.70 0.99
C MET A 1 -6.59 -0.62 1.62
N LEU A 2 -5.79 -1.04 2.60
CA LEU A 2 -6.08 -2.25 3.38
C LEU A 2 -7.10 -1.89 4.46
N ASP A 3 -8.32 -2.41 4.34
CA ASP A 3 -9.34 -2.24 5.38
C ASP A 3 -9.24 -3.40 6.39
N ARG A 4 -9.74 -3.15 7.62
CA ARG A 4 -9.66 -4.13 8.71
C ARG A 4 -10.35 -5.43 8.30
N THR A 5 -9.72 -6.55 8.70
CA THR A 5 -10.18 -7.93 8.52
C THR A 5 -11.70 -8.07 8.60
N ALA A 6 -12.29 -8.63 7.55
CA ALA A 6 -13.68 -9.04 7.52
C ALA A 6 -13.93 -10.12 8.61
N PRO A 7 -15.21 -10.35 9.02
CA PRO A 7 -15.56 -11.27 10.10
C PRO A 7 -15.13 -12.73 9.87
N ASP A 8 -14.84 -13.09 8.61
CA ASP A 8 -14.32 -14.38 8.15
C ASP A 8 -12.77 -14.48 8.21
N GLY A 9 -12.09 -13.44 8.70
CA GLY A 9 -10.63 -13.37 8.76
C GLY A 9 -9.97 -12.96 7.44
N GLY A 10 -10.75 -12.66 6.39
CA GLY A 10 -10.24 -12.17 5.11
C GLY A 10 -9.78 -10.72 5.21
N THR A 11 -8.71 -10.36 4.50
CA THR A 11 -8.28 -8.96 4.41
C THR A 11 -8.82 -8.35 3.13
N THR A 12 -9.64 -7.30 3.24
CA THR A 12 -10.21 -6.64 2.07
C THR A 12 -9.36 -5.44 1.67
N THR A 13 -9.18 -5.27 0.37
CA THR A 13 -8.60 -4.05 -0.19
C THR A 13 -9.63 -3.34 -1.03
N ARG A 14 -9.78 -2.03 -0.82
CA ARG A 14 -10.57 -1.18 -1.72
C ARG A 14 -9.68 -0.18 -2.44
N LEU A 15 -10.05 0.21 -3.65
CA LEU A 15 -9.49 1.39 -4.28
C LEU A 15 -9.86 2.62 -3.44
N ALA A 16 -8.86 3.32 -2.94
CA ALA A 16 -9.06 4.55 -2.18
C ALA A 16 -8.84 5.81 -3.03
N GLY A 17 -8.15 5.67 -4.16
CA GLY A 17 -7.73 6.76 -5.02
C GLY A 17 -6.58 6.34 -5.93
N TRP A 18 -6.25 7.24 -6.83
CA TRP A 18 -5.07 7.16 -7.69
C TRP A 18 -4.02 8.12 -7.18
N ARG A 19 -2.75 7.69 -7.23
CA ARG A 19 -1.62 8.54 -6.91
C ARG A 19 -0.84 8.87 -8.18
N PHE A 20 -0.66 10.15 -8.43
CA PHE A 20 0.10 10.67 -9.55
C PHE A 20 1.41 11.26 -9.04
N LEU A 21 2.54 10.85 -9.63
CA LEU A 21 3.84 11.46 -9.36
C LEU A 21 3.98 12.74 -10.19
N ILE A 22 4.36 13.84 -9.53
CA ILE A 22 4.63 15.13 -10.16
C ILE A 22 6.14 15.21 -10.38
N ARG A 23 6.54 15.41 -11.63
CA ARG A 23 7.94 15.37 -12.04
C ARG A 23 8.46 16.75 -12.42
N THR A 24 9.74 16.98 -12.12
CA THR A 24 10.54 18.06 -12.66
C THR A 24 11.78 17.45 -13.26
N GLY A 25 11.83 17.38 -14.60
CA GLY A 25 12.86 16.64 -15.32
C GLY A 25 12.79 15.13 -15.04
N ASP A 26 13.90 14.56 -14.60
CA ASP A 26 14.07 13.14 -14.32
C ASP A 26 13.62 12.73 -12.90
N ARG A 27 13.33 13.70 -12.03
CA ARG A 27 13.01 13.49 -10.62
C ARG A 27 11.52 13.69 -10.33
N SER A 28 10.91 12.77 -9.57
CA SER A 28 9.62 13.04 -8.93
C SER A 28 9.82 13.90 -7.68
N VAL A 29 9.13 15.04 -7.62
CA VAL A 29 9.29 16.05 -6.55
C VAL A 29 8.11 16.06 -5.59
N ALA A 30 6.92 15.66 -6.06
CA ALA A 30 5.70 15.62 -5.28
C ALA A 30 4.78 14.51 -5.78
N ALA A 31 3.67 14.29 -5.10
CA ALA A 31 2.56 13.48 -5.59
C ALA A 31 1.21 14.14 -5.33
N ALA A 32 0.23 13.74 -6.13
CA ALA A 32 -1.16 14.12 -5.98
C ALA A 32 -2.03 12.87 -5.82
N ASP A 33 -2.82 12.82 -4.75
CA ASP A 33 -3.83 11.79 -4.55
C ASP A 33 -5.19 12.27 -5.05
N THR A 34 -5.98 11.35 -5.61
CA THR A 34 -7.36 11.60 -6.02
C THR A 34 -8.37 11.03 -5.04
N VAL A 35 -9.57 11.60 -5.05
CA VAL A 35 -10.75 11.10 -4.35
C VAL A 35 -11.90 10.96 -5.35
N LEU A 36 -12.77 9.97 -5.14
CA LEU A 36 -13.96 9.80 -5.95
C LEU A 36 -15.05 10.76 -5.48
N THR A 37 -15.60 11.53 -6.42
CA THR A 37 -16.73 12.46 -6.23
C THR A 37 -17.89 12.06 -7.14
N ALA A 38 -19.03 12.76 -7.04
CA ALA A 38 -20.17 12.53 -7.92
C ALA A 38 -19.82 12.72 -9.41
N ASP A 39 -18.89 13.63 -9.71
CA ASP A 39 -18.43 13.95 -11.06
C ASP A 39 -17.23 13.10 -11.51
N GLY A 40 -16.83 12.10 -10.71
CA GLY A 40 -15.68 11.24 -10.95
C GLY A 40 -14.46 11.56 -10.06
N TRP A 41 -13.28 11.12 -10.49
CA TRP A 41 -12.03 11.30 -9.73
C TRP A 41 -11.53 12.73 -9.82
N THR A 42 -11.25 13.36 -8.68
CA THR A 42 -10.64 14.69 -8.61
C THR A 42 -9.39 14.68 -7.73
N PHE A 43 -8.44 15.58 -8.00
CA PHE A 43 -7.28 15.77 -7.12
C PHE A 43 -7.74 16.34 -5.78
N SER A 44 -7.30 15.71 -4.69
CA SER A 44 -7.71 16.08 -3.33
C SER A 44 -6.55 16.53 -2.45
N ARG A 45 -5.34 15.99 -2.68
CA ARG A 45 -4.18 16.27 -1.84
C ARG A 45 -2.90 16.26 -2.65
N PHE A 46 -2.12 17.33 -2.51
CA PHE A 46 -0.74 17.42 -2.99
C PHE A 46 0.19 17.32 -1.79
N PHE A 47 1.26 16.55 -1.92
CA PHE A 47 2.23 16.37 -0.83
C PHE A 47 3.61 15.99 -1.37
N GLU A 48 4.60 16.28 -0.53
CA GLU A 48 5.98 15.86 -0.71
C GLU A 48 6.38 14.87 0.39
N GLY A 49 7.59 14.34 0.32
CA GLY A 49 8.18 13.56 1.41
C GLY A 49 8.89 12.29 0.96
N PRO A 50 9.37 11.49 1.93
CA PRO A 50 10.23 10.33 1.65
C PRO A 50 9.55 9.26 0.80
N TYR A 51 8.22 9.16 0.90
CA TYR A 51 7.45 8.20 0.12
C TYR A 51 7.51 8.45 -1.39
N ILE A 52 7.86 9.65 -1.86
CA ILE A 52 7.96 9.94 -3.30
C ILE A 52 9.11 9.13 -3.92
N ALA A 53 10.33 9.38 -3.45
CA ALA A 53 11.53 8.67 -3.91
C ALA A 53 11.46 7.17 -3.58
N SER A 54 10.86 6.81 -2.44
CA SER A 54 10.66 5.41 -2.08
C SER A 54 9.72 4.67 -3.03
N THR A 55 8.65 5.32 -3.51
CA THR A 55 7.72 4.72 -4.48
C THR A 55 8.42 4.50 -5.82
N GLU A 56 9.17 5.50 -6.31
CA GLU A 56 9.94 5.36 -7.55
C GLU A 56 10.97 4.23 -7.48
N LEU A 57 11.68 4.12 -6.36
CA LEU A 57 12.64 3.04 -6.16
C LEU A 57 11.96 1.66 -6.20
N ALA A 58 10.85 1.49 -5.50
CA ALA A 58 10.12 0.23 -5.47
C ALA A 58 9.53 -0.13 -6.85
N LEU A 59 9.03 0.86 -7.61
CA LEU A 59 8.56 0.66 -8.99
C LEU A 59 9.70 0.18 -9.90
N ARG A 60 10.85 0.86 -9.89
CA ARG A 60 12.03 0.43 -10.66
C ARG A 60 12.49 -0.98 -10.30
N GLN A 61 12.44 -1.34 -9.01
CA GLN A 61 12.77 -2.69 -8.56
C GLN A 61 11.77 -3.72 -9.10
N ALA A 62 10.47 -3.40 -9.12
CA ALA A 62 9.44 -4.28 -9.66
C ALA A 62 9.58 -4.45 -11.18
N GLU A 63 9.86 -3.38 -11.92
CA GLU A 63 10.11 -3.40 -13.37
C GLU A 63 11.33 -4.26 -13.75
N ALA A 64 12.32 -4.36 -12.86
CA ALA A 64 13.50 -5.19 -13.06
C ALA A 64 13.28 -6.69 -12.71
N MET A 65 12.11 -7.08 -12.20
CA MET A 65 11.83 -8.46 -11.84
C MET A 65 11.58 -9.32 -13.10
N PRO A 66 11.93 -10.64 -13.08
CA PRO A 66 11.69 -11.52 -14.22
C PRO A 66 10.21 -11.75 -14.56
N GLN A 67 9.35 -11.74 -13.55
CA GLN A 67 7.91 -11.92 -13.71
C GLN A 67 7.22 -10.55 -13.77
N PRO A 68 6.29 -10.32 -14.72
CA PRO A 68 5.49 -9.11 -14.73
C PRO A 68 4.50 -9.11 -13.56
N TYR A 69 4.36 -7.96 -12.92
CA TYR A 69 3.38 -7.70 -11.87
C TYR A 69 2.59 -6.45 -12.20
N GLN A 70 1.35 -6.36 -11.71
CA GLN A 70 0.62 -5.11 -11.65
C GLN A 70 0.95 -4.38 -10.33
N PRO A 71 1.67 -3.25 -10.36
CA PRO A 71 1.97 -2.49 -9.15
C PRO A 71 0.74 -1.71 -8.69
N ARG A 72 0.43 -1.81 -7.39
CA ARG A 72 -0.67 -1.13 -6.72
C ARG A 72 -0.18 -0.52 -5.42
N LEU A 73 -0.49 0.75 -5.16
CA LEU A 73 -0.09 1.37 -3.90
C LEU A 73 -1.06 0.95 -2.78
N LEU A 74 -0.52 0.31 -1.74
CA LEU A 74 -1.28 -0.14 -0.59
C LEU A 74 -0.99 0.74 0.63
N SER A 75 -2.01 1.47 1.08
CA SER A 75 -1.99 2.17 2.36
C SER A 75 -2.44 1.26 3.49
N VAL A 76 -1.66 1.25 4.59
CA VAL A 76 -1.96 0.54 5.85
C VAL A 76 -1.97 1.59 6.99
N PRO A 77 -3.09 2.32 7.16
CA PRO A 77 -3.14 3.47 8.08
C PRO A 77 -2.83 3.12 9.52
N GLY A 78 -3.25 1.94 9.99
CA GLY A 78 -3.00 1.48 11.35
C GLY A 78 -1.51 1.33 11.70
N LEU A 79 -0.62 1.34 10.69
CA LEU A 79 0.83 1.33 10.86
C LEU A 79 1.52 2.56 10.29
N TYR A 80 0.74 3.56 9.84
CA TYR A 80 1.25 4.75 9.16
C TYR A 80 2.21 4.42 8.00
N MET A 81 1.96 3.29 7.33
CA MET A 81 2.85 2.70 6.36
C MET A 81 2.20 2.67 4.97
N LEU A 82 3.04 2.87 3.95
CA LEU A 82 2.72 2.53 2.56
C LEU A 82 3.54 1.32 2.11
N ALA A 83 2.97 0.49 1.25
CA ALA A 83 3.66 -0.61 0.58
C ALA A 83 3.29 -0.63 -0.90
N LEU A 84 4.20 -1.10 -1.75
CA LEU A 84 3.87 -1.48 -3.12
C LEU A 84 3.37 -2.93 -3.11
N TRP A 85 2.11 -3.13 -3.47
CA TRP A 85 1.52 -4.43 -3.72
C TRP A 85 1.75 -4.80 -5.19
N LEU A 86 2.49 -5.87 -5.42
CA LEU A 86 2.75 -6.43 -6.75
C LEU A 86 1.79 -7.59 -6.95
N HIS A 87 0.70 -7.32 -7.68
CA HIS A 87 -0.32 -8.31 -7.98
C HIS A 87 0.11 -9.18 -9.16
N GLY A 88 0.01 -10.49 -9.01
CA GLY A 88 0.53 -11.47 -9.96
C GLY A 88 -0.19 -11.56 -11.30
N ASP A 89 -1.36 -10.93 -11.43
CA ASP A 89 -2.10 -10.81 -12.70
C ASP A 89 -1.98 -9.37 -13.26
N PRO A 90 -1.12 -9.14 -14.27
CA PRO A 90 -0.98 -7.86 -14.95
C PRO A 90 -2.25 -7.37 -15.66
N THR A 91 -3.18 -8.29 -15.98
CA THR A 91 -4.40 -8.01 -16.75
C THR A 91 -5.62 -7.73 -15.88
N ALA A 92 -5.50 -7.93 -14.56
CA ALA A 92 -6.56 -7.65 -13.62
C ALA A 92 -6.96 -6.17 -13.64
N ASP A 93 -8.24 -5.89 -13.39
CA ASP A 93 -8.70 -4.51 -13.20
C ASP A 93 -8.01 -3.89 -11.98
N GLY A 94 -7.26 -2.80 -12.21
CA GLY A 94 -6.52 -2.08 -11.17
C GLY A 94 -7.41 -1.43 -10.10
N ALA A 95 -8.71 -1.28 -10.35
CA ALA A 95 -9.66 -0.72 -9.40
C ALA A 95 -10.28 -1.74 -8.43
N THR A 96 -10.15 -3.03 -8.73
CA THR A 96 -10.79 -4.11 -7.97
C THR A 96 -9.81 -5.24 -7.66
N GLY A 97 -10.21 -6.18 -6.80
CA GLY A 97 -9.38 -7.34 -6.47
C GLY A 97 -8.85 -7.35 -5.04
N HIS A 98 -8.37 -8.52 -4.64
CA HIS A 98 -7.88 -8.82 -3.30
C HIS A 98 -6.47 -9.39 -3.42
N PRO A 99 -5.56 -9.11 -2.47
CA PRO A 99 -4.22 -9.66 -2.51
C PRO A 99 -4.27 -11.19 -2.41
N ALA A 100 -3.68 -11.86 -3.39
CA ALA A 100 -3.44 -13.29 -3.30
C ALA A 100 -2.29 -13.55 -2.33
N ALA A 101 -2.28 -14.72 -1.66
CA ALA A 101 -1.21 -15.07 -0.73
C ALA A 101 0.19 -15.07 -1.38
N THR A 102 0.24 -15.33 -2.69
CA THR A 102 1.45 -15.35 -3.54
C THR A 102 1.87 -13.97 -4.05
N ASP A 103 1.00 -12.95 -3.94
CA ASP A 103 1.35 -11.59 -4.32
C ASP A 103 2.49 -11.08 -3.43
N LEU A 104 3.25 -10.10 -3.92
CA LEU A 104 4.33 -9.50 -3.15
C LEU A 104 3.89 -8.17 -2.53
N LEU A 105 4.32 -7.92 -1.30
CA LEU A 105 4.30 -6.62 -0.65
C LEU A 105 5.74 -6.13 -0.49
N VAL A 106 5.99 -4.92 -0.95
CA VAL A 106 7.27 -4.21 -0.78
C VAL A 106 7.01 -2.99 0.11
N PRO A 107 7.33 -3.04 1.41
CA PRO A 107 7.18 -1.89 2.31
C PRO A 107 7.99 -0.69 1.82
N LEU A 108 7.39 0.50 1.81
CA LEU A 108 8.07 1.73 1.44
C LEU A 108 8.76 2.36 2.65
N ALA A 109 9.83 3.12 2.42
CA ALA A 109 10.49 3.91 3.43
C ALA A 109 9.73 5.24 3.68
N PRO A 110 9.56 5.65 4.94
CA PRO A 110 9.94 4.93 6.17
C PRO A 110 9.01 3.75 6.48
N ALA A 111 9.59 2.59 6.77
CA ALA A 111 8.84 1.42 7.22
C ALA A 111 8.79 1.37 8.76
N PRO A 112 7.73 0.79 9.36
CA PRO A 112 7.65 0.62 10.81
C PRO A 112 8.82 -0.23 11.36
N PRO A 113 9.23 -0.04 12.63
CA PRO A 113 10.30 -0.83 13.24
C PRO A 113 10.12 -2.34 13.05
N GLY A 114 11.19 -3.05 12.69
CA GLY A 114 11.17 -4.49 12.42
C GLY A 114 10.55 -4.89 11.07
N ILE A 115 10.18 -3.93 10.21
CA ILE A 115 9.82 -4.17 8.81
C ILE A 115 10.92 -3.58 7.93
N ALA A 116 11.52 -4.39 7.07
CA ALA A 116 12.55 -3.94 6.15
C ALA A 116 11.91 -3.23 4.95
N ALA A 117 12.21 -1.94 4.77
CA ALA A 117 11.81 -1.21 3.56
C ALA A 117 12.49 -1.80 2.32
N HIS A 118 11.81 -1.73 1.18
CA HIS A 118 12.29 -2.18 -0.14
C HIS A 118 12.62 -3.67 -0.26
N ARG A 119 12.29 -4.48 0.75
CA ARG A 119 12.39 -5.93 0.69
C ARG A 119 11.04 -6.51 0.25
N PRO A 120 10.97 -7.28 -0.85
CA PRO A 120 9.75 -8.00 -1.20
C PRO A 120 9.45 -9.10 -0.18
N HIS A 121 8.20 -9.16 0.26
CA HIS A 121 7.64 -10.21 1.12
C HIS A 121 6.42 -10.79 0.44
N ARG A 122 6.14 -12.10 0.60
CA ARG A 122 4.85 -12.63 0.19
C ARG A 122 3.75 -12.05 1.07
N PHE A 123 2.59 -11.77 0.48
CA PHE A 123 1.45 -11.22 1.19
C PHE A 123 1.06 -12.12 2.37
N GLY A 124 1.02 -13.44 2.16
CA GLY A 124 0.71 -14.42 3.21
C GLY A 124 1.68 -14.41 4.40
N ASP A 125 2.96 -14.08 4.18
CA ASP A 125 3.98 -14.07 5.23
C ASP A 125 3.97 -12.77 6.03
N LEU A 126 3.69 -11.64 5.37
CA LEU A 126 3.72 -10.32 6.00
C LEU A 126 2.38 -9.96 6.67
N LEU A 127 1.26 -10.43 6.12
CA LEU A 127 -0.08 -10.11 6.63
C LEU A 127 -0.26 -10.37 8.13
N PRO A 128 0.17 -11.51 8.71
CA PRO A 128 0.05 -11.76 10.15
C PRO A 128 0.79 -10.73 11.01
N VAL A 129 1.94 -10.25 10.54
CA VAL A 129 2.72 -9.22 11.25
C VAL A 129 1.99 -7.87 11.21
N LEU A 130 1.40 -7.53 10.06
CA LEU A 130 0.62 -6.30 9.91
C LEU A 130 -0.65 -6.35 10.77
N THR A 131 -1.38 -7.45 10.76
CA THR A 131 -2.62 -7.60 11.53
C THR A 131 -2.39 -7.63 13.03
N HIS A 132 -1.33 -8.32 13.51
CA HIS A 132 -0.97 -8.33 14.93
C HIS A 132 -0.68 -6.92 15.46
N ARG A 133 -0.06 -6.05 14.65
CA ARG A 133 0.31 -4.69 15.08
C ARG A 133 -0.85 -3.68 14.97
N VAL A 134 -1.85 -3.98 14.16
CA VAL A 134 -3.05 -3.14 13.96
C VAL A 134 -4.18 -3.51 14.94
N ALA A 135 -4.11 -4.68 15.58
CA ALA A 135 -5.10 -5.10 16.58
C ALA A 135 -5.20 -4.06 17.70
N PRO A 136 -6.41 -3.57 18.04
CA PRO A 136 -6.57 -2.60 19.11
C PRO A 136 -6.08 -3.22 20.43
N ALA A 137 -5.26 -2.47 21.17
CA ALA A 137 -5.01 -2.79 22.57
C ALA A 137 -6.37 -2.89 23.26
N ARG A 138 -6.73 -4.07 23.78
CA ARG A 138 -7.91 -4.19 24.63
C ARG A 138 -7.65 -3.30 25.84
N LEU A 139 -8.33 -2.16 25.91
CA LEU A 139 -8.36 -1.34 27.11
C LEU A 139 -8.91 -2.25 28.22
N LEU A 140 -8.06 -2.62 29.18
CA LEU A 140 -8.55 -3.20 30.42
C LEU A 140 -9.50 -2.17 31.01
N GLY A 141 -10.77 -2.53 31.13
CA GLY A 141 -11.78 -1.66 31.73
C GLY A 141 -11.29 -1.21 33.10
N SER A 142 -11.30 0.09 33.35
CA SER A 142 -11.11 0.60 34.71
C SER A 142 -12.21 0.01 35.59
N PRO A 143 -11.86 -0.63 36.72
CA PRO A 143 -12.87 -0.95 37.72
C PRO A 143 -13.46 0.36 38.26
N ALA A 144 -14.79 0.43 38.31
CA ALA A 144 -15.55 1.51 38.92
C ALA A 144 -15.44 1.46 40.45
#